data_AF-A0A843GXZ5-F1
#
_entry.id   AF-A0A843GXZ5-F1
#
_cell.length_a   1.000
_cell.length_b   1.000
_cell.length_c   1.000
_cell.angle_alpha   90.00
_cell.angle_beta   90.00
_cell.angle_gamma   90.00
#
_symmetry.space_group_name_H-M   'P 1'
#
loop_
_entity.id
_entity.type
_entity.pdbx_description
1 polymer ?
#
loop_
_entity_poly.entity_id
_entity_poly.type
_entity_poly.pdbx_seq_one_letter_code
_entity_poly.pdbx_strand_id
1 'polypeptide(L)'
;MLNFKNYTIREELGRSTPSQSGLFTSGHEKHHLTIEILNNENGDKFTHRTSYQYNPSATTYQENDGLLAVIMDADSFASTRYLENFIAEFGYDDRKKAEKAFNACKRAFEFFLKARIDEPKLGILRDMLDE
;
A
#
# COMPACT_ATOMS: atom_id res chain seq x y z
N MET A 1 -1.09 14.53 -5.84
CA MET A 1 -2.17 14.01 -6.73
C MET A 1 -1.52 13.50 -8.00
N LEU A 2 -1.76 12.23 -8.35
CA LEU A 2 -1.10 11.56 -9.47
C LEU A 2 -2.10 11.30 -10.59
N ASN A 3 -1.73 11.63 -11.83
CA ASN A 3 -2.51 11.27 -13.02
C ASN A 3 -1.82 10.11 -13.74
N PHE A 4 -2.53 9.01 -13.94
CA PHE A 4 -2.02 7.82 -14.60
C PHE A 4 -3.03 7.35 -15.64
N LYS A 5 -2.72 7.51 -16.94
CA LYS A 5 -3.65 7.20 -18.04
C LYS A 5 -5.01 7.86 -17.81
N ASN A 6 -6.09 7.07 -17.76
CA ASN A 6 -7.45 7.49 -17.46
C ASN A 6 -7.77 7.54 -15.95
N TYR A 7 -6.78 7.47 -15.07
CA TYR A 7 -6.97 7.47 -13.62
C TYR A 7 -6.46 8.75 -12.97
N THR A 8 -7.24 9.25 -12.02
CA THR A 8 -6.79 10.25 -11.04
C THR A 8 -6.62 9.54 -9.70
N ILE A 9 -5.40 9.50 -9.18
CA ILE A 9 -5.07 8.86 -7.91
C ILE A 9 -4.72 9.94 -6.88
N ARG A 10 -5.36 9.85 -5.72
CA ARG A 10 -5.15 10.78 -4.62
C ARG A 10 -4.76 10.01 -3.38
N GLU A 11 -3.78 10.56 -2.69
CA GLU A 11 -3.37 10.13 -1.38
C GLU A 11 -3.77 11.23 -0.38
N GLU A 12 -4.34 10.83 0.73
CA GLU A 12 -4.60 11.71 1.87
C GLU A 12 -3.99 11.08 3.12
N LEU A 13 -2.97 11.75 3.67
CA LEU A 13 -2.39 11.42 4.96
C LEU A 13 -3.24 12.06 6.07
N GLY A 14 -3.88 11.20 6.85
CA GLY A 14 -4.61 11.58 8.06
C GLY A 14 -3.69 11.86 9.23
N ARG A 15 -4.27 12.29 10.35
CA ARG A 15 -3.52 12.61 11.57
C ARG A 15 -2.88 11.36 12.19
N SER A 16 -1.76 11.58 12.86
CA SER A 16 -1.13 10.60 13.74
C SER A 16 -2.08 10.19 14.87
N THR A 17 -2.06 8.91 15.23
CA THR A 17 -2.94 8.39 16.29
C THR A 17 -2.40 8.78 17.67
N PRO A 18 -3.20 9.40 18.57
CA PRO A 18 -2.80 9.57 19.96
C PRO A 18 -2.70 8.19 20.63
N SER A 19 -1.59 7.89 21.31
CA SER A 19 -1.32 6.57 21.92
C SER A 19 -1.12 5.44 20.89
N GLN A 20 0.04 5.46 20.24
CA GLN A 20 0.40 4.50 19.19
C GLN A 20 0.70 3.12 19.78
N SER A 21 0.04 2.08 19.25
CA SER A 21 0.29 0.68 19.60
C SER A 21 0.52 -0.15 18.33
N GLY A 22 1.26 -1.26 18.46
CA GLY A 22 1.63 -2.10 17.32
C GLY A 22 2.58 -1.40 16.35
N LEU A 23 3.47 -0.57 16.88
CA LEU A 23 4.55 0.05 16.12
C LEU A 23 5.64 -0.98 15.79
N PHE A 24 6.34 -0.77 14.67
CA PHE A 24 7.53 -1.58 14.37
C PHE A 24 8.64 -1.39 15.41
N THR A 25 8.90 -0.14 15.79
CA THR A 25 9.70 0.23 16.97
C THR A 25 9.08 1.41 17.71
N SER A 26 9.52 1.69 18.94
CA SER A 26 9.05 2.86 19.71
C SER A 26 9.35 4.21 19.05
N GLY A 27 10.27 4.25 18.08
CA GLY A 27 10.58 5.45 17.32
C GLY A 27 9.72 5.65 16.07
N HIS A 28 8.85 4.69 15.70
CA HIS A 28 7.97 4.86 14.55
C HIS A 28 6.76 5.72 14.90
N GLU A 29 6.29 6.49 13.92
CA GLU A 29 4.97 7.10 13.94
C GLU A 29 3.99 6.28 13.12
N LYS A 30 2.71 6.31 13.50
CA LYS A 30 1.63 5.67 12.75
C LYS A 30 0.62 6.72 12.30
N HIS A 31 0.35 6.74 11.00
CA HIS A 31 -0.59 7.62 10.34
C HIS A 31 -1.71 6.82 9.67
N HIS A 32 -2.89 7.42 9.56
CA HIS A 32 -3.98 6.87 8.76
C HIS A 32 -3.82 7.31 7.32
N LEU A 33 -3.94 6.39 6.37
CA LEU A 33 -3.80 6.67 4.95
C LEU A 33 -5.12 6.37 4.24
N THR A 34 -5.57 7.31 3.41
CA THR A 34 -6.66 7.07 2.46
C THR A 34 -6.12 7.24 1.04
N ILE A 35 -6.30 6.21 0.21
CA ILE A 35 -6.00 6.25 -1.22
C ILE A 35 -7.30 6.22 -1.99
N GLU A 36 -7.49 7.16 -2.90
CA GLU A 36 -8.63 7.24 -3.79
C GLU A 36 -8.20 7.10 -5.25
N ILE A 37 -8.92 6.26 -6.00
CA ILE A 37 -8.72 6.08 -7.44
C ILE A 37 -10.03 6.43 -8.13
N LEU A 38 -10.00 7.45 -8.99
CA LEU A 38 -11.09 7.80 -9.89
C LEU A 38 -10.75 7.30 -11.29
N ASN A 39 -11.59 6.44 -11.85
CA ASN A 39 -11.54 6.08 -13.26
C ASN A 39 -12.30 7.13 -14.08
N ASN A 40 -11.58 7.94 -14.85
CA ASN A 40 -12.14 9.05 -15.63
C ASN A 40 -12.91 8.59 -16.88
N GLU A 41 -12.80 7.32 -17.30
CA GLU A 41 -13.58 6.79 -18.44
C GLU A 41 -15.03 6.50 -18.07
N ASN A 42 -15.27 5.96 -16.86
CA ASN A 42 -16.61 5.54 -16.43
C ASN A 42 -17.12 6.26 -15.16
N GLY A 43 -16.28 7.10 -14.55
CA GLY A 43 -16.60 7.86 -13.34
C GLY A 43 -16.54 7.05 -12.03
N ASP A 44 -16.12 5.78 -12.08
CA ASP A 44 -16.06 4.94 -10.88
C ASP A 44 -14.99 5.44 -9.90
N LYS A 45 -15.37 5.52 -8.61
CA LYS A 45 -14.47 5.90 -7.52
C LYS A 45 -14.24 4.72 -6.57
N PHE A 46 -12.98 4.46 -6.26
CA PHE A 46 -12.55 3.43 -5.33
C PHE A 46 -11.74 4.07 -4.20
N THR A 47 -11.94 3.59 -2.97
CA THR A 47 -11.24 4.09 -1.78
C THR A 47 -10.63 2.93 -1.03
N HIS A 48 -9.36 3.05 -0.67
CA HIS A 48 -8.64 2.15 0.22
C HIS A 48 -8.20 2.92 1.46
N ARG A 49 -8.37 2.31 2.63
CA ARG A 49 -7.93 2.89 3.91
C ARG A 49 -6.99 1.92 4.60
N THR A 50 -5.81 2.41 4.97
CA THR A 50 -4.79 1.62 5.66
C THR A 50 -4.07 2.48 6.71
N SER A 51 -3.05 1.93 7.34
CA SER A 51 -2.13 2.68 8.19
C SER A 51 -0.73 2.60 7.64
N TYR A 52 -0.06 3.74 7.56
CA TYR A 52 1.35 3.84 7.21
C TYR A 52 2.17 4.08 8.48
N GLN A 53 3.36 3.48 8.54
CA GLN A 53 4.29 3.69 9.64
C GLN A 53 5.68 4.00 9.08
N TYR A 54 6.33 5.03 9.63
CA TYR A 54 7.71 5.37 9.30
C TYR A 54 8.42 5.87 10.54
N ASN A 55 9.76 5.82 10.53
CA ASN A 55 10.57 6.37 11.61
C ASN A 55 11.02 7.79 11.25
N PRO A 56 10.46 8.86 11.88
CA PRO A 56 10.84 10.25 11.62
C PRO A 56 12.32 10.57 11.89
N SER A 57 13.01 9.76 12.71
CA SER A 57 14.46 9.93 12.93
C SER A 57 15.32 9.40 11.78
N ALA A 58 14.76 8.55 10.91
CA ALA A 58 15.46 7.94 9.78
C ALA A 58 14.99 8.50 8.42
N THR A 59 13.72 8.87 8.29
CA THR A 59 13.14 9.41 7.07
C THR A 59 12.04 10.42 7.38
N THR A 60 11.73 11.30 6.43
CA THR A 60 10.56 12.19 6.49
C THR A 60 9.53 11.72 5.48
N TYR A 61 8.26 11.74 5.85
CA TYR A 61 7.17 11.43 4.93
C TYR A 61 7.22 12.33 3.69
N GLN A 62 7.16 11.73 2.50
CA GLN A 62 7.01 12.42 1.23
C GLN A 62 5.63 12.17 0.62
N GLU A 63 5.19 13.07 -0.27
CA GLU A 63 3.95 12.87 -1.00
C GLU A 63 4.04 11.57 -1.81
N ASN A 64 3.01 10.73 -1.72
CA ASN A 64 2.91 9.40 -2.34
C ASN A 64 3.70 8.27 -1.67
N ASP A 65 4.40 8.48 -0.55
CA ASP A 65 5.03 7.38 0.21
C ASP A 65 4.03 6.29 0.59
N GLY A 66 2.83 6.70 1.00
CA GLY A 66 1.76 5.79 1.37
C GLY A 66 1.20 5.05 0.15
N LEU A 67 1.03 5.74 -0.98
CA LEU A 67 0.61 5.14 -2.25
C LEU A 67 1.65 4.11 -2.72
N LEU A 68 2.93 4.46 -2.69
CA LEU A 68 4.02 3.55 -3.03
C LEU A 68 4.01 2.33 -2.12
N ALA A 69 3.85 2.50 -0.80
CA ALA A 69 3.75 1.39 0.14
C ALA A 69 2.59 0.43 -0.20
N VAL A 70 1.41 0.96 -0.58
CA VAL A 70 0.26 0.13 -0.95
C VAL A 70 0.45 -0.55 -2.32
N ILE A 71 1.18 0.08 -3.24
CA ILE A 71 1.59 -0.55 -4.51
C ILE A 71 2.58 -1.68 -4.25
N MET A 72 3.58 -1.48 -3.39
CA MET A 72 4.54 -2.53 -3.03
C MET A 72 3.87 -3.71 -2.33
N ASP A 73 2.86 -3.46 -1.48
CA ASP A 73 2.02 -4.50 -0.90
C ASP A 73 1.28 -5.30 -1.99
N ALA A 74 0.70 -4.61 -2.98
CA ALA A 74 0.02 -5.27 -4.09
C ALA A 74 0.96 -6.12 -4.95
N ASP A 75 2.14 -5.58 -5.29
CA ASP A 75 3.19 -6.26 -6.05
C ASP A 75 3.72 -7.50 -5.31
N SER A 76 3.93 -7.39 -3.99
CA SER A 76 4.36 -8.50 -3.14
C SER A 76 3.38 -9.67 -3.20
N PHE A 77 2.07 -9.40 -3.17
CA PHE A 77 1.07 -10.44 -3.36
C PHE A 77 1.05 -10.99 -4.79
N ALA A 78 1.19 -10.12 -5.80
CA ALA A 78 1.19 -10.53 -7.20
C ALA A 78 2.31 -11.52 -7.51
N SER A 79 3.50 -11.33 -6.92
CA SER A 79 4.68 -12.20 -7.08
C SER A 79 4.63 -13.47 -6.21
N THR A 80 3.98 -13.42 -5.04
CA THR A 80 3.94 -14.53 -4.07
C THR A 80 2.51 -14.95 -3.73
N ARG A 81 1.71 -15.27 -4.77
CA ARG A 81 0.25 -15.54 -4.68
C ARG A 81 -0.18 -16.64 -3.69
N TYR A 82 0.75 -17.42 -3.15
CA TYR A 82 0.51 -18.46 -2.16
C TYR A 82 1.20 -18.10 -0.84
N LEU A 83 0.49 -18.32 0.27
CA LEU A 83 0.97 -17.97 1.62
C LEU A 83 2.32 -18.62 1.95
N GLU A 84 2.51 -19.89 1.56
CA GLU A 84 3.76 -20.62 1.79
C GLU A 84 4.95 -19.98 1.07
N ASN A 85 4.74 -19.49 -0.16
CA ASN A 85 5.77 -18.78 -0.91
C ASN A 85 6.04 -17.40 -0.31
N PHE A 86 4.99 -16.70 0.12
CA PHE A 86 5.12 -15.40 0.81
C PHE A 86 5.92 -15.53 2.11
N ILE A 87 5.65 -16.59 2.91
CA ILE A 87 6.39 -16.88 4.13
C ILE A 87 7.88 -17.10 3.83
N ALA A 88 8.19 -17.90 2.80
CA ALA A 88 9.55 -18.22 2.42
C ALA A 88 10.31 -17.01 1.87
N GLU A 89 9.67 -16.21 1.00
CA GLU A 89 10.27 -15.03 0.37
C GLU A 89 10.62 -13.95 1.39
N PHE A 90 9.69 -13.64 2.31
CA PHE A 90 9.85 -12.55 3.28
C PHE A 90 10.39 -12.99 4.63
N GLY A 91 10.77 -14.27 4.78
CA GLY A 91 11.40 -14.79 6.00
C GLY A 91 10.53 -14.69 7.26
N TYR A 92 9.23 -14.97 7.15
CA TYR A 92 8.36 -14.94 8.32
C TYR A 92 8.49 -16.20 9.19
N ASP A 93 8.96 -16.04 10.42
CA ASP A 93 9.02 -17.14 11.40
C ASP A 93 7.68 -17.41 12.11
N ASP A 94 6.77 -16.43 12.11
CA ASP A 94 5.45 -16.50 12.75
C ASP A 94 4.34 -16.54 11.69
N ARG A 95 3.70 -17.71 11.54
CA ARG A 95 2.63 -17.93 10.55
C ARG A 95 1.46 -16.97 10.72
N LYS A 96 1.04 -16.63 11.95
CA LYS A 96 -0.11 -15.72 12.17
C LYS A 96 0.22 -14.30 11.73
N LYS A 97 1.45 -13.85 11.97
CA LYS A 97 1.92 -12.55 11.45
C LYS A 97 2.01 -12.57 9.92
N ALA A 98 2.52 -13.66 9.34
CA ALA A 98 2.58 -13.84 7.90
C ALA A 98 1.19 -13.80 7.25
N GLU A 99 0.21 -14.55 7.79
CA GLU A 99 -1.17 -14.55 7.30
C GLU A 99 -1.80 -13.15 7.35
N LYS A 100 -1.52 -12.38 8.40
CA LYS A 100 -2.02 -11.01 8.51
C LYS A 100 -1.41 -10.10 7.44
N ALA A 101 -0.10 -10.20 7.20
CA ALA A 101 0.61 -9.44 6.18
C ALA A 101 0.17 -9.85 4.77
N PHE A 102 0.17 -11.14 4.46
CA PHE A 102 -0.30 -11.71 3.20
C PHE A 102 -1.72 -11.25 2.85
N ASN A 103 -2.64 -11.29 3.81
CA ASN A 103 -4.01 -10.82 3.60
C ASN A 103 -4.09 -9.28 3.43
N ALA A 104 -3.16 -8.51 3.99
CA ALA A 104 -3.08 -7.07 3.73
C ALA A 104 -2.60 -6.80 2.30
N CYS A 105 -1.53 -7.46 1.87
CA CYS A 105 -1.00 -7.40 0.51
C CYS A 105 -2.07 -7.82 -0.53
N LYS A 106 -2.79 -8.91 -0.25
CA LYS A 106 -3.93 -9.36 -1.07
C LYS A 106 -5.01 -8.29 -1.21
N ARG A 107 -5.41 -7.63 -0.11
CA ARG A 107 -6.42 -6.56 -0.17
C ARG A 107 -5.94 -5.34 -0.95
N ALA A 108 -4.66 -5.01 -0.88
CA ALA A 108 -4.06 -3.95 -1.70
C ALA A 108 -4.16 -4.31 -3.19
N PHE A 109 -3.78 -5.54 -3.57
CA PHE A 109 -3.91 -6.03 -4.93
C PHE A 109 -5.36 -6.04 -5.43
N GLU A 110 -6.29 -6.58 -4.64
CA GLU A 110 -7.73 -6.60 -4.98
C GLU A 110 -8.31 -5.18 -5.14
N PHE A 111 -7.83 -4.21 -4.37
CA PHE A 111 -8.23 -2.81 -4.51
C PHE A 111 -7.85 -2.23 -5.88
N PHE A 112 -6.60 -2.39 -6.32
CA PHE A 112 -6.17 -1.93 -7.65
C PHE A 112 -6.86 -2.69 -8.77
N LEU A 113 -7.02 -4.02 -8.61
CA LEU A 113 -7.70 -4.84 -9.60
C LEU A 113 -9.17 -4.42 -9.76
N LYS A 114 -9.86 -4.07 -8.67
CA LYS A 114 -11.23 -3.54 -8.70
C LYS A 114 -11.29 -2.21 -9.47
N ALA A 115 -10.25 -1.39 -9.39
CA ALA A 115 -10.10 -0.17 -10.19
C ALA A 115 -9.63 -0.43 -11.64
N ARG A 116 -9.49 -1.70 -12.07
CA ARG A 116 -8.98 -2.13 -13.39
C ARG A 116 -7.51 -1.77 -13.63
N ILE A 117 -6.76 -1.56 -12.55
CA ILE A 117 -5.30 -1.44 -12.56
C ILE A 117 -4.76 -2.84 -12.26
N ASP A 118 -4.38 -3.54 -13.33
CA ASP A 118 -3.81 -4.89 -13.29
C ASP A 118 -2.29 -4.85 -13.05
N GLU A 119 -1.69 -6.02 -12.91
CA GLU A 119 -0.26 -6.21 -12.58
C GLU A 119 0.70 -5.42 -13.50
N PRO A 120 0.54 -5.41 -14.85
CA PRO A 120 1.40 -4.58 -15.69
C PRO A 120 1.23 -3.07 -15.44
N LYS A 121 0.00 -2.61 -15.14
CA LYS A 121 -0.25 -1.20 -14.83
C LYS A 121 0.27 -0.83 -13.45
N LEU A 122 0.24 -1.75 -12.48
CA LEU A 122 0.85 -1.59 -11.17
C LEU A 122 2.36 -1.38 -11.27
N GLY A 123 3.06 -2.21 -12.07
CA GLY A 123 4.50 -2.05 -12.30
C GLY A 123 4.85 -0.67 -12.84
N ILE A 124 4.13 -0.18 -13.86
CA ILE A 124 4.34 1.18 -14.39
C ILE A 124 4.08 2.24 -13.31
N LEU A 125 3.01 2.09 -12.53
CA LEU A 125 2.65 3.05 -11.49
C LEU A 125 3.71 3.12 -10.38
N ARG A 126 4.29 1.98 -10.01
CA ARG A 126 5.41 1.88 -9.06
C ARG A 126 6.63 2.60 -9.60
N ASP A 127 7.03 2.28 -10.83
CA ASP A 127 8.24 2.85 -11.43
C ASP A 127 8.11 4.38 -11.59
N MET A 128 6.90 4.91 -11.83
CA MET A 128 6.64 6.36 -11.84
C MET A 128 6.77 7.05 -10.47
N LEU A 129 6.71 6.31 -9.36
CA LEU A 129 6.76 6.86 -8.00
C LEU A 129 8.11 6.65 -7.33
N ASP A 130 8.97 5.78 -7.88
CA ASP A 130 10.32 5.50 -7.40
C ASP A 130 11.38 6.43 -8.04
N GLU A 131 10.99 7.22 -9.04
CA GLU A 131 11.78 8.26 -9.74
C GLU A 131 11.66 9.65 -9.08
#